data_AF-A0A944VSF7-F1
#
_entry.id   AF-A0A944VSF7-F1
#
_cell.length_a   1.000
_cell.length_b   1.000
_cell.length_c   1.000
_cell.angle_alpha   90.00
_cell.angle_beta   90.00
_cell.angle_gamma   90.00
#
_symmetry.space_group_name_H-M   'P 1'
#
loop_
_entity.id
_entity.type
_entity.pdbx_description
1 polymer ?
#
loop_
_entity_poly.entity_id
_entity_poly.type
_entity_poly.pdbx_seq_one_letter_code
_entity_poly.pdbx_strand_id
1 'polypeptide(L)'
;MPILLLSSGCSLWPSLKKISVQTVEAKRIIPLQNSPRPVDMNNMHFWIVTEQNFEEFKTKFTKKNGSFLFYSISVRDYENLALNMAEIKRYIEQQKEIIVYYENAITFQQTGEKPEKKLKEIKK
;
A
#
# COMPACT_ATOMS: atom_id res chain seq x y z
N MET A 1 -77.10 26.04 -38.84
CA MET A 1 -75.93 26.94 -38.67
C MET A 1 -75.76 27.19 -37.19
N PRO A 2 -74.55 27.00 -36.65
CA PRO A 2 -74.28 25.83 -35.85
C PRO A 2 -73.99 26.13 -34.37
N ILE A 3 -74.31 25.12 -33.57
CA ILE A 3 -73.71 24.79 -32.27
C ILE A 3 -72.19 24.72 -32.44
N LEU A 4 -71.45 25.53 -31.68
CA LEU A 4 -70.03 25.30 -31.33
C LEU A 4 -69.61 26.24 -30.17
N LEU A 5 -70.32 26.10 -29.06
CA LEU A 5 -69.82 26.37 -27.72
C LEU A 5 -68.79 25.29 -27.39
N LEU A 6 -67.49 25.49 -27.66
CA LEU A 6 -66.46 24.56 -27.17
C LEU A 6 -65.02 25.15 -27.06
N SER A 7 -64.83 26.47 -27.06
CA SER A 7 -63.51 27.08 -26.81
C SER A 7 -63.30 27.48 -25.34
N SER A 8 -63.88 26.75 -24.39
CA SER A 8 -63.53 26.88 -22.98
C SER A 8 -62.16 26.23 -22.74
N GLY A 9 -61.16 27.11 -22.65
CA GLY A 9 -59.87 26.96 -21.99
C GLY A 9 -59.49 25.58 -21.47
N CYS A 10 -58.70 24.84 -22.26
CA CYS A 10 -57.70 23.91 -21.72
C CYS A 10 -56.48 24.68 -21.20
N SER A 11 -56.68 25.59 -20.25
CA SER A 11 -55.59 26.24 -19.50
C SER A 11 -55.52 25.77 -18.04
N LEU A 12 -56.31 24.75 -17.68
CA LEU A 12 -56.42 24.26 -16.31
C LEU A 12 -55.78 22.87 -16.16
N TRP A 13 -54.59 22.69 -16.72
CA TRP A 13 -53.71 21.63 -16.23
C TRP A 13 -52.71 22.31 -15.29
N PRO A 14 -52.83 22.14 -13.95
CA PRO A 14 -51.79 22.63 -13.06
C PRO A 14 -50.50 21.94 -13.49
N SER A 15 -49.52 22.72 -13.95
CA SER A 15 -48.26 22.16 -14.42
C SER A 15 -47.74 21.25 -13.31
N LEU A 16 -47.67 19.95 -13.63
CA LEU A 16 -47.23 18.94 -12.68
C LEU A 16 -45.90 19.44 -12.13
N LYS A 17 -45.86 19.71 -10.81
CA LYS A 17 -44.70 20.27 -10.13
C LYS A 17 -43.53 19.35 -10.49
N LYS A 18 -42.65 19.81 -11.38
CA LYS A 18 -41.58 19.00 -11.93
C LYS A 18 -40.68 18.63 -10.75
N ILE A 19 -40.81 17.40 -10.28
CA ILE A 19 -40.00 16.88 -9.18
C ILE A 19 -38.60 16.75 -9.78
N SER A 20 -37.84 17.83 -9.71
CA SER A 20 -36.44 17.87 -10.10
C SER A 20 -35.70 17.10 -9.03
N VAL A 21 -35.51 15.82 -9.27
CA VAL A 21 -34.69 14.96 -8.41
C VAL A 21 -33.26 15.43 -8.62
N GLN A 22 -32.86 16.44 -7.83
CA GLN A 22 -31.47 16.85 -7.77
C GLN A 22 -30.74 15.72 -7.05
N THR A 23 -30.10 14.85 -7.82
CA THR A 23 -29.17 13.87 -7.29
C THR A 23 -27.98 14.65 -6.74
N VAL A 24 -28.02 14.98 -5.45
CA VAL A 24 -26.88 15.56 -4.76
C VAL A 24 -25.82 14.47 -4.70
N GLU A 25 -24.67 14.70 -5.32
CA GLU A 25 -23.55 13.76 -5.26
C GLU A 25 -23.08 13.64 -3.80
N ALA A 26 -23.42 12.53 -3.16
CA ALA A 26 -22.96 12.23 -1.81
C ALA A 26 -21.45 11.95 -1.85
N LYS A 27 -20.65 12.84 -1.24
CA LYS A 27 -19.20 12.69 -1.16
C LYS A 27 -18.84 11.50 -0.28
N ARG A 28 -18.28 10.44 -0.87
CA ARG A 28 -17.88 9.22 -0.14
C ARG A 28 -16.60 9.50 0.67
N ILE A 29 -16.68 9.37 1.99
CA ILE A 29 -15.53 9.47 2.89
C ILE A 29 -14.86 8.10 2.95
N ILE A 30 -13.66 7.99 2.41
CA ILE A 30 -12.85 6.78 2.46
C ILE A 30 -11.88 6.93 3.65
N PRO A 31 -12.01 6.09 4.70
CA PRO A 31 -11.10 6.18 5.84
C PRO A 31 -9.72 5.65 5.47
N LEU A 32 -8.68 6.44 5.78
CA LEU A 32 -7.30 5.99 5.65
C LEU A 32 -6.97 4.93 6.71
N GLN A 33 -6.12 3.98 6.35
CA GLN A 33 -5.67 2.93 7.26
C GLN A 33 -4.34 3.32 7.92
N ASN A 34 -4.09 2.80 9.11
CA ASN A 34 -2.81 3.00 9.78
C ASN A 34 -1.68 2.24 9.06
N SER A 35 -0.51 2.85 9.00
CA SER A 35 0.72 2.19 8.52
C SER A 35 1.04 0.93 9.31
N PRO A 36 1.65 -0.08 8.67
CA PRO A 36 2.08 -1.29 9.36
C PRO A 36 3.14 -0.99 10.42
N ARG A 37 3.23 -1.85 11.43
CA ARG A 37 4.28 -1.79 12.44
C ARG A 37 5.66 -1.88 11.79
N PRO A 38 6.68 -1.20 12.34
CA PRO A 38 8.04 -1.31 11.83
C PRO A 38 8.53 -2.76 11.94
N VAL A 39 9.40 -3.14 11.00
CA VAL A 39 10.03 -4.45 11.01
C VAL A 39 11.04 -4.50 12.15
N ASP A 40 10.90 -5.52 13.00
CA ASP A 40 11.86 -5.87 14.03
C ASP A 40 12.53 -7.20 13.63
N MET A 41 13.87 -7.22 13.58
CA MET A 41 14.63 -8.36 13.08
C MET A 41 15.51 -8.95 14.17
N ASN A 42 15.53 -10.28 14.25
CA ASN A 42 16.43 -10.99 15.15
C ASN A 42 17.89 -10.82 14.71
N ASN A 43 18.80 -10.71 15.67
CA ASN A 43 20.23 -10.70 15.41
C ASN A 43 20.70 -12.05 14.86
N MET A 44 21.32 -12.02 13.69
CA MET A 44 21.88 -13.18 13.01
C MET A 44 23.38 -13.01 12.83
N HIS A 45 24.14 -14.09 13.06
CA HIS A 45 25.59 -14.11 12.88
C HIS A 45 25.97 -15.13 11.82
N PHE A 46 26.71 -14.67 10.80
CA PHE A 46 27.19 -15.52 9.70
C PHE A 46 28.60 -16.04 10.00
N TRP A 47 28.77 -17.35 9.94
CA TRP A 47 30.09 -17.99 10.01
C TRP A 47 30.61 -18.25 8.60
N ILE A 48 31.83 -17.79 8.32
CA ILE A 48 32.52 -18.05 7.05
C ILE A 48 33.48 -19.20 7.30
N VAL A 49 33.20 -20.34 6.68
CA VAL A 49 33.95 -21.58 6.92
C VAL A 49 34.73 -21.94 5.67
N THR A 50 36.03 -22.16 5.83
CA THR A 50 36.96 -22.65 4.82
C THR A 50 37.64 -23.92 5.33
N GLU A 51 38.31 -24.66 4.46
CA GLU A 51 39.02 -25.88 4.86
C GLU A 51 40.06 -25.61 5.96
N GLN A 52 40.73 -24.45 5.91
CA GLN A 52 41.77 -24.09 6.86
C GLN A 52 41.23 -23.76 8.26
N ASN A 53 39.98 -23.29 8.37
CA ASN A 53 39.40 -22.86 9.64
C ASN A 53 38.37 -23.84 10.23
N PHE A 54 38.11 -24.96 9.55
CA PHE A 54 37.04 -25.89 9.88
C PHE A 54 37.17 -26.47 11.30
N GLU A 55 38.37 -26.89 11.71
CA GLU A 55 38.60 -27.49 13.03
C GLU A 55 38.38 -26.48 14.17
N GLU A 56 38.84 -25.24 13.98
CA GLU A 56 38.61 -24.16 14.94
C GLU A 56 37.12 -23.80 15.01
N PHE A 57 36.46 -23.68 13.85
CA PHE A 57 35.02 -23.45 13.74
C PHE A 57 34.23 -24.52 14.48
N LYS A 58 34.51 -25.80 14.23
CA LYS A 58 33.81 -26.93 14.87
C LYS A 58 33.91 -26.87 16.39
N THR A 59 35.08 -26.56 16.91
CA THR A 59 35.32 -26.44 18.36
C THR A 59 34.54 -25.26 18.95
N LYS A 60 34.64 -24.07 18.35
CA LYS A 60 33.95 -22.85 18.81
C LYS A 60 32.43 -22.98 18.70
N PHE A 61 31.93 -23.51 17.59
CA PHE A 61 30.52 -23.68 17.32
C PHE A 61 29.87 -24.65 18.31
N THR A 62 30.50 -25.82 18.51
CA THR A 62 29.98 -26.82 19.47
C THR A 62 30.00 -26.29 20.90
N LYS A 63 31.04 -25.53 21.29
CA LYS A 63 31.09 -24.89 22.62
C LYS A 63 29.99 -23.85 22.82
N LYS A 64 29.61 -23.13 21.76
CA LYS A 64 28.57 -22.08 21.82
C LYS A 64 27.15 -22.65 21.75
N ASN A 65 26.93 -23.66 20.92
CA ASN A 65 25.60 -24.15 20.55
C ASN A 65 25.27 -25.54 21.12
N GLY A 66 26.22 -26.20 21.79
CA GLY A 66 26.07 -27.51 22.42
C GLY A 66 26.20 -28.71 21.46
N SER A 67 25.68 -28.59 20.24
CA SER A 67 25.74 -29.65 19.22
C SER A 67 26.28 -29.13 17.88
N PHE A 68 26.89 -30.02 17.11
CA PHE A 68 27.41 -29.72 15.77
C PHE A 68 26.33 -29.97 14.71
N LEU A 69 25.32 -29.10 14.69
CA LEU A 69 24.24 -29.09 13.71
C LEU A 69 24.05 -27.68 13.18
N PHE A 70 24.11 -27.52 11.86
CA PHE A 70 23.91 -26.24 11.20
C PHE A 70 23.35 -26.44 9.80
N TYR A 71 22.66 -25.43 9.30
CA TYR A 71 22.29 -25.32 7.90
C TYR A 71 23.46 -24.70 7.13
N SER A 72 23.81 -25.29 5.99
CA SER A 72 24.82 -24.75 5.08
C SER A 72 24.16 -24.27 3.80
N ILE A 73 24.59 -23.10 3.33
CA ILE A 73 24.25 -22.57 2.01
C ILE A 73 25.55 -22.33 1.25
N SER A 74 25.54 -22.57 -0.06
CA SER A 74 26.71 -22.27 -0.89
C SER A 74 26.87 -20.75 -1.02
N VAL A 75 28.09 -20.28 -1.35
CA VAL A 75 28.33 -18.85 -1.59
C VAL A 75 27.43 -18.31 -2.70
N ARG A 76 27.26 -19.10 -3.78
CA ARG A 76 26.39 -18.73 -4.90
C ARG A 76 24.92 -18.61 -4.49
N ASP A 77 24.44 -19.52 -3.65
CA ASP A 77 23.06 -19.46 -3.17
C ASP A 77 22.84 -18.31 -2.18
N TYR A 78 23.86 -17.96 -1.39
CA TYR A 78 23.84 -16.77 -0.55
C TYR A 78 23.77 -15.47 -1.38
N GLU A 79 24.52 -15.39 -2.48
CA GLU A 79 24.44 -14.27 -3.43
C GLU A 79 23.03 -14.17 -4.02
N ASN A 80 22.45 -15.29 -4.45
CA ASN A 80 21.07 -15.32 -4.93
C ASN A 80 20.06 -14.88 -3.87
N LEU A 81 20.24 -15.29 -2.61
CA LEU A 81 19.39 -14.84 -1.50
C LEU A 81 19.50 -13.32 -1.30
N ALA A 82 20.71 -12.76 -1.38
CA ALA A 82 20.93 -11.32 -1.29
C ALA A 82 20.24 -10.56 -2.44
N LEU A 83 20.31 -11.08 -3.66
CA LEU A 83 19.59 -10.53 -4.81
C LEU A 83 18.07 -10.59 -4.62
N ASN A 84 17.54 -11.71 -4.12
CA ASN A 84 16.12 -11.85 -3.79
C ASN A 84 15.68 -10.86 -2.71
N MET A 85 16.51 -10.62 -1.69
CA MET A 85 16.22 -9.63 -0.65
C MET A 85 16.19 -8.21 -1.21
N ALA A 86 17.09 -7.87 -2.13
CA ALA A 86 17.07 -6.60 -2.84
C ALA A 86 15.79 -6.43 -3.67
N GLU A 87 15.33 -7.50 -4.32
CA GLU A 87 14.10 -7.50 -5.10
C GLU A 87 12.84 -7.33 -4.22
N ILE A 88 12.81 -7.98 -3.05
CA ILE A 88 11.75 -7.78 -2.05
C ILE A 88 11.74 -6.32 -1.58
N LYS A 89 12.91 -5.74 -1.27
CA LYS A 89 13.02 -4.33 -0.88
C LYS A 89 12.46 -3.41 -1.98
N ARG A 90 12.85 -3.64 -3.24
CA ARG A 90 12.35 -2.89 -4.40
C ARG A 90 10.83 -2.98 -4.50
N TYR A 91 10.26 -4.18 -4.35
CA TYR A 91 8.82 -4.40 -4.40
C TYR A 91 8.07 -3.67 -3.28
N ILE A 92 8.57 -3.71 -2.04
CA ILE A 92 7.97 -3.00 -0.90
C ILE A 92 8.00 -1.48 -1.12
N GLU A 93 9.10 -0.94 -1.63
CA GLU A 93 9.25 0.49 -1.92
C GLU A 93 8.23 0.94 -2.97
N GLN A 94 8.07 0.20 -4.06
CA GLN A 94 7.08 0.49 -5.10
C GLN A 94 5.64 0.40 -4.58
N GLN A 95 5.32 -0.60 -3.76
CA GLN A 95 4.01 -0.68 -3.15
C GLN A 95 3.73 0.52 -2.22
N LYS A 96 4.74 0.98 -1.47
CA LYS A 96 4.62 2.16 -0.62
C LYS A 96 4.34 3.42 -1.44
N GLU A 97 4.99 3.59 -2.59
CA GLU A 97 4.72 4.72 -3.49
C GLU A 97 3.28 4.73 -4.00
N ILE A 98 2.74 3.55 -4.35
CA ILE A 98 1.33 3.40 -4.77
C ILE A 98 0.38 3.77 -3.62
N ILE A 99 0.64 3.27 -2.41
CA ILE A 99 -0.18 3.57 -1.23
C ILE A 99 -0.20 5.09 -0.98
N VAL A 100 0.99 5.71 -0.92
CA VAL A 100 1.12 7.16 -0.71
C VAL A 100 0.40 7.95 -1.80
N TYR A 101 0.46 7.51 -3.06
CA TYR A 101 -0.28 8.15 -4.15
C TYR A 101 -1.79 8.16 -3.91
N TYR A 102 -2.38 7.03 -3.50
CA TYR A 102 -3.82 6.95 -3.23
C TYR A 102 -4.23 7.66 -1.94
N GLU A 103 -3.45 7.58 -0.88
CA GLU A 103 -3.69 8.34 0.36
C GLU A 103 -3.74 9.85 0.08
N ASN A 104 -2.80 10.33 -0.74
CA ASN A 104 -2.74 11.71 -1.21
C ASN A 104 -3.95 12.09 -2.07
N ALA A 105 -4.36 11.22 -2.99
CA ALA A 105 -5.53 11.45 -3.83
C ALA A 105 -6.83 11.50 -3.01
N ILE A 106 -6.99 10.59 -2.05
CA ILE A 106 -8.15 10.56 -1.13
C ILE A 106 -8.17 11.82 -0.26
N THR A 107 -7.03 12.22 0.29
CA THR A 107 -6.91 13.44 1.11
C THR A 107 -7.30 14.66 0.28
N PHE A 108 -6.73 14.82 -0.92
CA PHE A 108 -7.07 15.91 -1.83
C PHE A 108 -8.57 15.94 -2.17
N GLN A 109 -9.17 14.79 -2.45
CA GLN A 109 -10.61 14.71 -2.70
C GLN A 109 -11.43 15.17 -1.48
N GLN A 110 -11.00 14.84 -0.26
CA GLN A 110 -11.72 15.18 0.97
C GLN A 110 -11.57 16.66 1.36
N THR A 111 -10.35 17.21 1.40
CA THR A 111 -10.06 18.58 1.88
C THR A 111 -9.90 19.62 0.77
N GLY A 112 -9.64 19.24 -0.48
CA GLY A 112 -9.33 20.17 -1.58
C GLY A 112 -7.90 20.75 -1.51
N GLU A 113 -7.12 20.37 -0.50
CA GLU A 113 -5.74 20.83 -0.31
C GLU A 113 -4.78 19.89 -1.03
N LYS A 114 -3.88 20.46 -1.85
CA LYS A 114 -2.85 19.67 -2.51
C LYS A 114 -1.92 19.07 -1.44
N PRO A 115 -1.61 17.77 -1.52
CA PRO A 115 -0.72 17.12 -0.57
C PRO A 115 0.67 17.76 -0.63
N GLU A 116 1.17 18.26 0.50
CA GLU A 116 2.55 18.72 0.62
C GLU A 116 3.49 17.56 0.30
N LYS A 117 4.41 17.78 -0.63
CA LYS A 117 5.43 16.80 -1.01
C LYS A 117 6.43 16.62 0.16
N LYS A 118 6.08 15.83 1.18
CA LYS A 118 7.05 15.27 2.14
C LYS A 118 7.87 14.15 1.48
N LEU A 119 8.50 14.46 0.35
CA LEU A 119 9.46 13.60 -0.33
C LEU A 119 10.72 14.44 -0.54
N LYS A 120 11.63 14.41 0.44
CA LYS A 120 13.08 14.64 0.27
C LYS A 120 13.92 14.40 1.54
N GLU A 121 13.32 14.28 2.74
CA GLU A 121 14.11 14.13 3.98
C GLU A 121 14.50 12.70 4.37
N ILE A 122 14.05 11.67 3.66
CA ILE A 122 14.56 10.29 3.85
C ILE A 122 15.84 10.05 3.02
N LYS A 123 16.32 11.07 2.29
CA LYS A 123 17.63 11.07 1.62
C LYS A 123 18.62 11.96 2.37
N LYS A 124 19.02 11.57 3.59
CA LYS A 124 20.33 11.89 4.14
C LYS A 124 20.73 10.81 5.14
#